data_AF-A0A963E7I2-F1
#
_entry.id   AF-A0A963E7I2-F1
#
_cell.length_a   1.000
_cell.length_b   1.000
_cell.length_c   1.000
_cell.angle_alpha   90.00
_cell.angle_beta   90.00
_cell.angle_gamma   90.00
#
_symmetry.space_group_name_H-M   'P 1'
#
loop_
_entity.id
_entity.type
_entity.pdbx_description
1 polymer ?
#
loop_
_entity_poly.entity_id
_entity_poly.type
_entity_poly.pdbx_seq_one_letter_code
_entity_poly.pdbx_strand_id
1 'polypeptide(L)'
;VPSDLPGVEAGVRHSSFGLGFMNGPIRGKNVFIPLDYLIGEREYAGRGWEMMLSCLSLGRGLSLPALSSGISQTVTRTSSAYAVIRQQFNVSIGVFEGVQSSLARVVGLTYLTESVRRFTASAVAEGRRPSVASAIAKYHLTEIAQRVVIDAMDIHGGAAVQIGPKNLLSNIYLATQMNKAVEGANILTRSLIVFGQGVRRCHPYLKDLIQAASKSVNAFHKIFYRYLRFALKAFFRGIWQGITGGHLIAVPEHPCAAQIKQLSRMSNVLLILTEVSLLKLGSQLKRREALSARLGDILSYLYLSASAIKRFEDEGRCEDDLPLLEWTLSYCLHHLQQALDDFLKNFPSKRLAKLLEWVLFPWGLRYTSPCDQLSKSLATKVQQDEQWRKYLTSSCYAGQPSDVISQLDAALKAILSDQANADQLRDAVIEVDEFGESRAHGN
;
A
#
# COMPACT_ATOMS: atom_id res chain seq x y z
N VAL A 1 -2.38 10.32 32.95
CA VAL A 1 -2.97 10.15 34.30
C VAL A 1 -2.53 8.80 34.82
N PRO A 2 -1.73 8.74 35.89
CA PRO A 2 -1.33 7.47 36.50
C PRO A 2 -2.53 6.66 37.01
N SER A 3 -2.47 5.34 36.86
CA SER A 3 -3.58 4.44 37.16
C SER A 3 -3.79 4.17 38.66
N ASP A 4 -2.80 4.51 39.48
CA ASP A 4 -2.74 4.33 40.92
C ASP A 4 -3.23 5.57 41.71
N LEU A 5 -3.56 6.67 41.01
CA LEU A 5 -4.10 7.85 41.67
C LEU A 5 -5.45 7.55 42.35
N PRO A 6 -5.70 8.09 43.56
CA PRO A 6 -6.99 7.99 44.23
C PRO A 6 -8.13 8.44 43.32
N GLY A 7 -9.16 7.59 43.22
CA GLY A 7 -10.34 7.83 42.38
C GLY A 7 -10.22 7.37 40.93
N VAL A 8 -9.07 6.85 40.48
CA VAL A 8 -8.90 6.18 39.18
C VAL A 8 -9.23 4.68 39.33
N GLU A 9 -10.05 4.16 38.44
CA GLU A 9 -10.44 2.75 38.38
C GLU A 9 -10.14 2.19 36.98
N ALA A 10 -9.30 1.16 36.91
CA ALA A 10 -9.13 0.35 35.71
C ALA A 10 -10.28 -0.65 35.62
N GLY A 11 -11.14 -0.51 34.61
CA GLY A 11 -12.30 -1.38 34.43
C GLY A 11 -11.94 -2.77 33.87
N VAL A 12 -12.99 -3.56 33.64
CA VAL A 12 -12.85 -4.92 33.10
C VAL A 12 -12.27 -4.88 31.68
N ARG A 13 -11.26 -5.72 31.42
CA ARG A 13 -10.65 -5.83 30.09
C ARG A 13 -11.61 -6.47 29.09
N HIS A 14 -11.62 -5.95 27.87
CA HIS A 14 -12.38 -6.50 26.75
C HIS A 14 -11.57 -7.57 26.03
N SER A 15 -12.23 -8.67 25.61
CA SER A 15 -11.63 -9.66 24.72
C SER A 15 -11.70 -9.17 23.28
N SER A 16 -10.55 -8.82 22.70
CA SER A 16 -10.47 -8.33 21.32
C SER A 16 -10.07 -9.48 20.40
N PHE A 17 -11.06 -10.20 19.85
CA PHE A 17 -10.86 -11.39 19.01
C PHE A 17 -10.04 -12.52 19.67
N GLY A 18 -9.98 -12.56 21.00
CA GLY A 18 -9.14 -13.51 21.73
C GLY A 18 -7.63 -13.26 21.60
N LEU A 19 -7.23 -12.12 21.02
CA LEU A 19 -5.83 -11.71 20.90
C LEU A 19 -5.37 -10.97 22.16
N GLY A 20 -4.05 -10.94 22.39
CA GLY A 20 -3.39 -10.27 23.51
C GLY A 20 -3.42 -8.73 23.47
N PHE A 21 -4.52 -8.12 23.03
CA PHE A 21 -4.70 -6.68 22.99
C PHE A 21 -5.41 -6.21 24.26
N MET A 22 -4.62 -5.69 25.21
CA MET A 22 -5.09 -5.24 26.52
C MET A 22 -5.89 -3.94 26.38
N ASN A 23 -7.20 -4.06 26.17
CA ASN A 23 -8.13 -2.94 26.04
C ASN A 23 -9.17 -2.99 27.16
N GLY A 24 -9.60 -1.83 27.65
CA GLY A 24 -10.61 -1.72 28.70
C GLY A 24 -10.88 -0.25 29.06
N PRO A 25 -12.04 0.05 29.67
CA PRO A 25 -12.35 1.41 30.08
C PRO A 25 -11.50 1.83 31.28
N ILE A 26 -11.11 3.09 31.31
CA ILE A 26 -10.56 3.75 32.50
C ILE A 26 -11.63 4.72 33.01
N ARG A 27 -11.96 4.63 34.30
CA ARG A 27 -12.92 5.51 34.97
C ARG A 27 -12.21 6.37 35.99
N GLY A 28 -12.72 7.58 36.21
CA GLY A 28 -12.20 8.50 37.21
C GLY A 28 -13.34 9.25 37.90
N LYS A 29 -13.36 9.25 39.23
CA LYS A 29 -14.30 10.05 40.03
C LYS A 29 -13.52 10.87 41.06
N ASN A 30 -13.67 12.21 41.00
CA ASN A 30 -12.99 13.15 41.89
C ASN A 30 -11.46 12.95 41.94
N VAL A 31 -10.85 12.65 40.79
CA VAL A 31 -9.40 12.43 40.68
C VAL A 31 -8.68 13.78 40.76
N PHE A 32 -7.85 13.94 41.78
CA PHE A 32 -6.96 15.10 41.87
C PHE A 32 -5.80 14.94 40.88
N ILE A 33 -5.65 15.89 39.96
CA ILE A 33 -4.55 15.94 38.99
C ILE A 33 -3.76 17.22 39.25
N PRO A 34 -2.51 17.12 39.74
CA PRO A 34 -1.70 18.30 39.96
C PRO A 34 -1.25 18.91 38.62
N LEU A 35 -0.95 20.23 38.62
CA LEU A 35 -0.72 21.00 37.38
C LEU A 35 0.56 20.60 36.64
N ASP A 36 1.53 20.04 37.34
CA ASP A 36 2.76 19.45 36.81
C ASP A 36 2.50 18.20 35.95
N TYR A 37 1.33 17.56 36.08
CA TYR A 37 0.94 16.42 35.24
C TYR A 37 0.38 16.85 33.89
N LEU A 38 0.17 18.16 33.67
CA LEU A 38 -0.27 18.68 32.39
C LEU A 38 0.87 18.55 31.37
N ILE A 39 0.65 17.75 30.33
CA ILE A 39 1.64 17.57 29.25
C ILE A 39 1.78 18.91 28.50
N GLY A 40 3.00 19.41 28.38
CA GLY A 40 3.27 20.76 27.85
C GLY A 40 3.05 21.88 28.87
N GLU A 41 2.87 21.53 30.15
CA GLU A 41 2.70 22.45 31.27
C GLU A 41 1.55 23.45 31.08
N ARG A 42 1.54 24.54 31.86
CA ARG A 42 0.46 25.54 31.86
C ARG A 42 0.23 26.18 30.50
N GLU A 43 1.27 26.34 29.68
CA GLU A 43 1.19 26.97 28.36
C GLU A 43 0.32 26.18 27.37
N TYR A 44 0.26 24.86 27.54
CA TYR A 44 -0.53 23.96 26.71
C TYR A 44 -1.92 23.64 27.28
N ALA A 45 -2.32 24.30 28.38
CA ALA A 45 -3.69 24.22 28.88
C ALA A 45 -4.68 24.61 27.77
N GLY A 46 -5.67 23.75 27.51
CA GLY A 46 -6.66 23.93 26.43
C GLY A 46 -6.19 23.52 25.03
N ARG A 47 -4.94 23.06 24.84
CA ARG A 47 -4.40 22.63 23.54
C ARG A 47 -4.41 21.12 23.30
N GLY A 48 -5.11 20.35 24.13
CA GLY A 48 -5.12 18.88 24.06
C GLY A 48 -5.53 18.30 22.69
N TRP A 49 -6.43 18.96 21.96
CA TRP A 49 -6.81 18.55 20.60
C TRP A 49 -5.65 18.62 19.61
N GLU A 50 -4.86 19.69 19.65
CA GLU A 50 -3.67 19.86 18.79
C GLU A 50 -2.62 18.79 19.08
N MET A 51 -2.38 18.54 20.38
CA MET A 51 -1.44 17.52 20.84
C MET A 51 -1.86 16.11 20.40
N MET A 52 -3.14 15.78 20.56
CA MET A 52 -3.70 14.50 20.13
C MET A 52 -3.56 14.32 18.61
N LEU A 53 -3.88 15.34 17.81
CA LEU A 53 -3.73 15.28 16.35
C LEU A 53 -2.27 15.09 15.91
N SER A 54 -1.33 15.73 16.62
CA SER A 54 0.10 15.55 16.36
C SER A 54 0.54 14.11 16.61
N CYS A 55 0.15 13.52 17.76
CA CYS A 55 0.48 12.14 18.11
C CYS A 55 -0.16 11.13 17.14
N LEU A 56 -1.44 11.33 16.79
CA LEU A 56 -2.16 10.48 15.84
C LEU A 56 -1.52 10.48 14.44
N SER A 57 -0.91 11.60 14.02
CA SER A 57 -0.22 11.65 12.73
C SER A 57 1.02 10.74 12.71
N LEU A 58 1.74 10.63 13.83
CA LEU A 58 2.91 9.77 13.95
C LEU A 58 2.53 8.29 13.97
N GLY A 59 1.51 7.91 14.76
CA GLY A 59 1.00 6.53 14.79
C GLY A 59 0.64 6.03 13.39
N ARG A 60 -0.16 6.83 12.66
CA ARG A 60 -0.56 6.55 11.27
C ARG A 60 0.62 6.47 10.29
N GLY A 61 1.64 7.29 10.51
CA GLY A 61 2.79 7.39 9.60
C GLY A 61 3.87 6.33 9.82
N LEU A 62 3.92 5.73 11.02
CA LEU A 62 5.02 4.85 11.42
C LEU A 62 4.54 3.49 11.91
N SER A 63 3.72 3.45 12.97
CA SER A 63 3.38 2.22 13.70
C SER A 63 2.59 1.23 12.85
N LEU A 64 1.41 1.65 12.36
CA LEU A 64 0.56 0.78 11.54
C LEU A 64 1.19 0.42 10.17
N PRO A 65 1.85 1.35 9.45
CA PRO A 65 2.64 1.01 8.27
C PRO A 65 3.74 -0.02 8.52
N ALA A 66 4.46 0.09 9.65
CA ALA A 66 5.49 -0.88 10.01
C ALA A 66 4.90 -2.26 10.32
N LEU A 67 3.81 -2.31 11.09
CA LEU A 67 3.09 -3.54 11.38
C LEU A 67 2.57 -4.20 10.10
N SER A 68 1.95 -3.43 9.21
CA SER A 68 1.47 -3.92 7.91
C SER A 68 2.59 -4.49 7.03
N SER A 69 3.74 -3.81 6.96
CA SER A 69 4.89 -4.35 6.22
C SER A 69 5.41 -5.64 6.85
N GLY A 70 5.56 -5.68 8.18
CA GLY A 70 6.00 -6.89 8.90
C GLY A 70 5.06 -8.08 8.67
N ILE A 71 3.74 -7.85 8.68
CA ILE A 71 2.74 -8.86 8.34
C ILE A 71 2.94 -9.35 6.90
N SER A 72 3.01 -8.45 5.92
CA SER A 72 3.15 -8.81 4.51
C SER A 72 4.45 -9.62 4.25
N GLN A 73 5.55 -9.23 4.88
CA GLN A 73 6.83 -9.95 4.77
C GLN A 73 6.77 -11.33 5.43
N THR A 74 6.17 -11.44 6.63
CA THR A 74 6.02 -12.72 7.33
C THR A 74 5.16 -13.68 6.49
N VAL A 75 4.03 -13.20 6.00
CA VAL A 75 3.11 -13.97 5.15
C VAL A 75 3.78 -14.40 3.87
N THR A 76 4.51 -13.50 3.19
CA THR A 76 5.26 -13.84 1.98
C THR A 76 6.25 -14.95 2.24
N ARG A 77 7.03 -14.85 3.33
CA ARG A 77 8.05 -15.84 3.71
C ARG A 77 7.44 -17.22 3.93
N THR A 78 6.35 -17.28 4.69
CA THR A 78 5.70 -18.53 5.08
C THR A 78 4.93 -19.17 3.93
N SER A 79 4.23 -18.36 3.13
CA SER A 79 3.34 -18.87 2.08
C SER A 79 4.10 -19.27 0.83
N SER A 80 5.21 -18.61 0.49
CA SER A 80 6.06 -19.08 -0.61
C SER A 80 6.72 -20.43 -0.27
N ALA A 81 7.17 -20.62 0.98
CA ALA A 81 7.70 -21.90 1.44
C ALA A 81 6.61 -22.99 1.44
N TYR A 82 5.43 -22.68 1.99
CA TYR A 82 4.30 -23.62 2.02
C TYR A 82 3.87 -24.05 0.61
N ALA A 83 3.89 -23.14 -0.37
CA ALA A 83 3.53 -23.45 -1.76
C ALA A 83 4.45 -24.51 -2.39
N VAL A 84 5.73 -24.55 -2.00
CA VAL A 84 6.69 -25.57 -2.47
C VAL A 84 6.55 -26.87 -1.68
N ILE A 85 6.41 -26.78 -0.35
CA ILE A 85 6.39 -27.95 0.55
C ILE A 85 5.08 -28.75 0.40
N ARG A 86 3.95 -28.08 0.25
CA ARG A 86 2.64 -28.74 0.18
C ARG A 86 2.47 -29.38 -1.20
N GLN A 87 2.23 -30.69 -1.21
CA GLN A 87 1.93 -31.43 -2.44
C GLN A 87 0.43 -31.76 -2.55
N GLN A 88 -0.11 -31.67 -3.77
CA GLN A 88 -1.40 -32.19 -4.19
C GLN A 88 -1.28 -32.70 -5.62
N PHE A 89 -2.00 -33.78 -5.96
CA PHE A 89 -1.89 -34.40 -7.28
C PHE A 89 -0.43 -34.73 -7.68
N ASN A 90 0.35 -35.21 -6.70
CA ASN A 90 1.77 -35.57 -6.83
C ASN A 90 2.73 -34.44 -7.26
N VAL A 91 2.31 -33.17 -7.15
CA VAL A 91 3.17 -32.01 -7.43
C VAL A 91 3.04 -30.97 -6.32
N SER A 92 4.05 -30.12 -6.15
CA SER A 92 3.98 -28.95 -5.27
C SER A 92 2.86 -28.00 -5.71
N ILE A 93 2.05 -27.49 -4.77
CA ILE A 93 0.91 -26.65 -5.13
C ILE A 93 1.32 -25.34 -5.82
N GLY A 94 2.55 -24.89 -5.60
CA GLY A 94 3.12 -23.67 -6.20
C GLY A 94 3.32 -23.72 -7.72
N VAL A 95 3.14 -24.89 -8.36
CA VAL A 95 3.13 -25.01 -9.83
C VAL A 95 1.76 -24.64 -10.44
N PHE A 96 0.68 -24.66 -9.66
CA PHE A 96 -0.66 -24.35 -10.16
C PHE A 96 -0.82 -22.84 -10.38
N GLU A 97 -1.33 -22.45 -11.54
CA GLU A 97 -1.46 -21.03 -11.93
C GLU A 97 -2.35 -20.22 -10.96
N GLY A 98 -3.38 -20.85 -10.37
CA GLY A 98 -4.21 -20.21 -9.35
C GLY A 98 -3.44 -19.87 -8.06
N VAL A 99 -2.49 -20.73 -7.66
CA VAL A 99 -1.59 -20.48 -6.52
C VAL A 99 -0.56 -19.42 -6.90
N GLN A 100 0.02 -19.51 -8.10
CA GLN A 100 0.98 -18.52 -8.61
C GLN A 100 0.39 -17.12 -8.68
N SER A 101 -0.84 -16.98 -9.19
CA SER A 101 -1.55 -15.69 -9.23
C SER A 101 -1.72 -15.08 -7.85
N SER A 102 -2.08 -15.89 -6.85
CA SER A 102 -2.25 -15.44 -5.47
C SER A 102 -0.91 -15.11 -4.81
N LEU A 103 0.11 -15.93 -5.03
CA LEU A 103 1.46 -15.70 -4.51
C LEU A 103 2.10 -14.45 -5.13
N ALA A 104 1.89 -14.20 -6.42
CA ALA A 104 2.35 -12.99 -7.09
C ALA A 104 1.72 -11.72 -6.48
N ARG A 105 0.42 -11.76 -6.16
CA ARG A 105 -0.23 -10.66 -5.42
C ARG A 105 0.41 -10.45 -4.06
N VAL A 106 0.64 -11.52 -3.29
CA VAL A 106 1.31 -11.46 -1.98
C VAL A 106 2.69 -10.79 -2.10
N VAL A 107 3.50 -11.22 -3.07
CA VAL A 107 4.86 -10.70 -3.30
C VAL A 107 4.84 -9.23 -3.73
N GLY A 108 4.06 -8.89 -4.76
CA GLY A 108 4.00 -7.54 -5.31
C GLY A 108 3.42 -6.50 -4.33
N LEU A 109 2.44 -6.91 -3.52
CA LEU A 109 1.90 -6.09 -2.44
C LEU A 109 2.87 -5.95 -1.26
N THR A 110 3.69 -6.98 -0.98
CA THR A 110 4.75 -6.90 0.03
C THR A 110 5.81 -5.88 -0.36
N TYR A 111 6.24 -5.88 -1.62
CA TYR A 111 7.16 -4.85 -2.12
C TYR A 111 6.57 -3.45 -2.00
N LEU A 112 5.30 -3.28 -2.38
CA LEU A 112 4.61 -1.99 -2.33
C LEU A 112 4.46 -1.47 -0.89
N THR A 113 4.04 -2.32 0.05
CA THR A 113 3.86 -1.92 1.46
C THR A 113 5.17 -1.50 2.10
N GLU A 114 6.26 -2.22 1.83
CA GLU A 114 7.58 -1.85 2.33
C GLU A 114 8.11 -0.56 1.69
N SER A 115 7.87 -0.37 0.39
CA SER A 115 8.23 0.86 -0.31
C SER A 115 7.58 2.09 0.33
N VAL A 116 6.28 2.02 0.58
CA VAL A 116 5.52 3.12 1.21
C VAL A 116 5.93 3.34 2.66
N ARG A 117 6.18 2.27 3.42
CA ARG A 117 6.66 2.36 4.81
C ARG A 117 7.98 3.11 4.86
N ARG A 118 8.98 2.72 4.06
CA ARG A 118 10.29 3.38 4.00
C ARG A 118 10.17 4.83 3.59
N PHE A 119 9.41 5.12 2.53
CA PHE A 119 9.26 6.48 2.03
C PHE A 119 8.57 7.42 3.02
N THR A 120 7.54 6.92 3.70
CA THR A 120 6.82 7.72 4.70
C THR A 120 7.66 7.91 5.97
N ALA A 121 8.36 6.87 6.41
CA ALA A 121 9.22 6.92 7.58
C ALA A 121 10.43 7.85 7.37
N SER A 122 11.05 7.85 6.19
CA SER A 122 12.18 8.74 5.90
C SER A 122 11.77 10.21 5.97
N ALA A 123 10.59 10.57 5.46
CA ALA A 123 10.07 11.93 5.58
C ALA A 123 9.90 12.36 7.05
N VAL A 124 9.47 11.45 7.93
CA VAL A 124 9.37 11.73 9.37
C VAL A 124 10.74 11.84 10.02
N ALA A 125 11.69 10.98 9.65
CA ALA A 125 13.06 11.02 10.14
C ALA A 125 13.79 12.33 9.78
N GLU A 126 13.46 12.92 8.62
CA GLU A 126 13.92 14.25 8.20
C GLU A 126 13.22 15.42 8.94
N GLY A 127 12.41 15.13 9.97
CA GLY A 127 11.69 16.14 10.75
C GLY A 127 10.45 16.72 10.06
N ARG A 128 10.05 16.18 8.90
CA ARG A 128 8.80 16.62 8.24
C ARG A 128 7.59 16.07 8.99
N ARG A 129 6.43 16.72 8.81
CA ARG A 129 5.14 16.32 9.38
C ARG A 129 4.15 15.94 8.28
N PRO A 130 4.31 14.77 7.62
CA PRO A 130 3.61 14.44 6.39
C PRO A 130 2.16 13.95 6.61
N SER A 131 1.29 14.76 7.21
CA SER A 131 -0.03 14.31 7.69
C SER A 131 -0.92 13.60 6.66
N VAL A 132 -0.85 14.02 5.38
CA VAL A 132 -1.65 13.44 4.29
C VAL A 132 -1.04 12.11 3.85
N ALA A 133 0.28 12.07 3.67
CA ALA A 133 1.02 10.86 3.35
C ALA A 133 0.91 9.81 4.46
N SER A 134 0.94 10.20 5.74
CA SER A 134 0.67 9.31 6.87
C SER A 134 -0.75 8.71 6.81
N ALA A 135 -1.75 9.50 6.42
CA ALA A 135 -3.12 9.00 6.25
C ALA A 135 -3.24 8.02 5.07
N ILE A 136 -2.56 8.31 3.95
CA ILE A 136 -2.47 7.40 2.79
C ILE A 136 -1.80 6.09 3.20
N ALA A 137 -0.63 6.17 3.86
CA ALA A 137 0.12 5.02 4.32
C ALA A 137 -0.72 4.15 5.26
N LYS A 138 -1.32 4.74 6.30
CA LYS A 138 -2.16 3.99 7.24
C LYS A 138 -3.32 3.28 6.54
N TYR A 139 -4.08 4.00 5.71
CA TYR A 139 -5.25 3.44 5.05
C TYR A 139 -4.85 2.30 4.11
N HIS A 140 -3.97 2.58 3.13
CA HIS A 140 -3.64 1.59 2.11
C HIS A 140 -2.85 0.41 2.65
N LEU A 141 -1.88 0.61 3.54
CA LEU A 141 -1.06 -0.51 4.02
C LEU A 141 -1.85 -1.45 4.93
N THR A 142 -2.84 -0.95 5.67
CA THR A 142 -3.71 -1.83 6.49
C THR A 142 -4.70 -2.62 5.64
N GLU A 143 -5.26 -2.03 4.58
CA GLU A 143 -6.08 -2.75 3.58
C GLU A 143 -5.25 -3.81 2.84
N ILE A 144 -4.05 -3.44 2.38
CA ILE A 144 -3.15 -4.34 1.65
C ILE A 144 -2.70 -5.49 2.54
N ALA A 145 -2.31 -5.23 3.79
CA ALA A 145 -1.89 -6.29 4.71
C ALA A 145 -3.02 -7.31 4.95
N GLN A 146 -4.27 -6.87 5.11
CA GLN A 146 -5.42 -7.77 5.20
C GLN A 146 -5.57 -8.59 3.92
N ARG A 147 -5.44 -7.96 2.73
CA ARG A 147 -5.54 -8.67 1.45
C ARG A 147 -4.45 -9.73 1.27
N VAL A 148 -3.20 -9.39 1.62
CA VAL A 148 -2.06 -10.32 1.59
C VAL A 148 -2.33 -11.54 2.47
N VAL A 149 -2.86 -11.34 3.68
CA VAL A 149 -3.23 -12.44 4.57
C VAL A 149 -4.35 -13.30 3.99
N ILE A 150 -5.39 -12.69 3.40
CA ILE A 150 -6.49 -13.43 2.76
C ILE A 150 -5.98 -14.30 1.60
N ASP A 151 -5.18 -13.72 0.70
CA ASP A 151 -4.59 -14.47 -0.43
C ASP A 151 -3.70 -15.62 0.09
N ALA A 152 -2.99 -15.44 1.20
CA ALA A 152 -2.22 -16.49 1.85
C ALA A 152 -3.08 -17.56 2.52
N MET A 153 -4.20 -17.19 3.14
CA MET A 153 -5.13 -18.16 3.70
C MET A 153 -5.70 -19.06 2.60
N ASP A 154 -6.01 -18.51 1.43
CA ASP A 154 -6.46 -19.28 0.27
C ASP A 154 -5.38 -20.28 -0.22
N ILE A 155 -4.10 -19.87 -0.27
CA ILE A 155 -2.98 -20.76 -0.60
C ILE A 155 -2.85 -21.91 0.41
N HIS A 156 -3.03 -21.63 1.70
CA HIS A 156 -2.90 -22.61 2.77
C HIS A 156 -4.14 -23.50 2.92
N GLY A 157 -5.29 -23.08 2.39
CA GLY A 157 -6.55 -23.82 2.40
C GLY A 157 -7.02 -24.16 3.83
N GLY A 158 -7.45 -25.41 4.03
CA GLY A 158 -7.97 -25.87 5.32
C GLY A 158 -7.00 -25.67 6.51
N ALA A 159 -5.69 -25.67 6.27
CA ALA A 159 -4.70 -25.42 7.33
C ALA A 159 -4.78 -24.00 7.90
N ALA A 160 -5.19 -23.02 7.09
CA ALA A 160 -5.25 -21.61 7.49
C ALA A 160 -6.33 -21.31 8.53
N VAL A 161 -7.41 -22.09 8.54
CA VAL A 161 -8.57 -21.88 9.43
C VAL A 161 -8.51 -22.66 10.74
N GLN A 162 -7.56 -23.60 10.88
CA GLN A 162 -7.39 -24.38 12.11
C GLN A 162 -6.55 -23.60 13.13
N ILE A 163 -7.17 -23.15 14.22
CA ILE A 163 -6.46 -22.45 15.29
C ILE A 163 -5.64 -23.47 16.09
N GLY A 164 -4.30 -23.33 16.05
CA GLY A 164 -3.38 -24.20 16.76
C GLY A 164 -1.95 -23.64 16.75
N PRO A 165 -1.02 -24.21 17.54
CA PRO A 165 0.33 -23.66 17.70
C PRO A 165 1.16 -23.64 16.41
N LYS A 166 0.77 -24.44 15.41
CA LYS A 166 1.41 -24.51 14.10
C LYS A 166 0.82 -23.54 13.06
N ASN A 167 -0.30 -22.87 13.38
CA ASN A 167 -0.96 -21.96 12.44
C ASN A 167 -0.37 -20.55 12.57
N LEU A 168 0.25 -20.07 11.48
CA LEU A 168 0.89 -18.77 11.43
C LEU A 168 -0.01 -17.64 10.90
N LEU A 169 -1.19 -17.95 10.36
CA LEU A 169 -2.02 -17.00 9.61
C LEU A 169 -3.28 -16.55 10.36
N SER A 170 -3.95 -17.45 11.10
CA SER A 170 -5.24 -17.19 11.74
C SER A 170 -5.22 -16.00 12.70
N ASN A 171 -4.25 -15.93 13.61
CA ASN A 171 -4.11 -14.81 14.53
C ASN A 171 -3.74 -13.51 13.81
N ILE A 172 -2.92 -13.60 12.76
CA ILE A 172 -2.59 -12.43 11.92
C ILE A 172 -3.85 -11.91 11.23
N TYR A 173 -4.67 -12.79 10.66
CA TYR A 173 -5.94 -12.43 10.01
C TYR A 173 -6.86 -11.66 10.96
N LEU A 174 -7.07 -12.19 12.16
CA LEU A 174 -7.88 -11.51 13.20
C LEU A 174 -7.28 -10.14 13.57
N ALA A 175 -5.96 -10.06 13.72
CA ALA A 175 -5.27 -8.81 14.07
C ALA A 175 -5.38 -7.75 12.97
N THR A 176 -5.33 -8.12 11.69
CA THR A 176 -5.42 -7.16 10.58
C THR A 176 -6.72 -6.35 10.60
N GLN A 177 -7.82 -6.93 11.07
CA GLN A 177 -9.09 -6.21 11.17
C GLN A 177 -9.06 -5.11 12.24
N MET A 178 -8.34 -5.33 13.34
CA MET A 178 -8.16 -4.33 14.38
C MET A 178 -7.39 -3.11 13.85
N ASN A 179 -6.36 -3.34 13.04
CA ASN A 179 -5.51 -2.29 12.45
C ASN A 179 -6.31 -1.29 11.59
N LYS A 180 -7.41 -1.75 10.95
CA LYS A 180 -8.30 -0.90 10.15
C LYS A 180 -9.16 0.04 11.00
N ALA A 181 -9.45 -0.34 12.24
CA ALA A 181 -10.30 0.41 13.16
C ALA A 181 -9.51 1.40 14.04
N VAL A 182 -8.35 0.99 14.55
CA VAL A 182 -7.53 1.82 15.46
C VAL A 182 -6.88 3.01 14.75
N GLU A 183 -6.46 4.00 15.53
CA GLU A 183 -5.84 5.27 15.08
C GLU A 183 -6.69 6.07 14.07
N GLY A 184 -7.99 5.82 14.04
CA GLY A 184 -8.97 6.42 13.14
C GLY A 184 -9.40 5.43 12.07
N ALA A 185 -10.69 5.11 12.06
CA ALA A 185 -11.26 4.14 11.13
C ALA A 185 -10.89 4.45 9.68
N ASN A 186 -10.57 3.41 8.91
CA ASN A 186 -10.20 3.54 7.50
C ASN A 186 -11.26 4.29 6.66
N ILE A 187 -12.54 4.10 6.98
CA ILE A 187 -13.67 4.79 6.33
C ILE A 187 -13.51 6.32 6.44
N LEU A 188 -13.26 6.84 7.64
CA LEU A 188 -13.08 8.28 7.86
C LEU A 188 -11.74 8.78 7.31
N THR A 189 -10.69 7.97 7.43
CA THR A 189 -9.36 8.30 6.91
C THR A 189 -9.42 8.51 5.39
N ARG A 190 -10.01 7.58 4.65
CA ARG A 190 -10.18 7.63 3.21
C ARG A 190 -11.10 8.79 2.78
N SER A 191 -12.28 8.91 3.39
CA SER A 191 -13.30 9.86 2.93
C SER A 191 -13.02 11.32 3.32
N LEU A 192 -12.45 11.57 4.51
CA LEU A 192 -12.34 12.92 5.08
C LEU A 192 -10.90 13.44 5.15
N ILE A 193 -9.92 12.59 5.42
CA ILE A 193 -8.55 13.03 5.73
C ILE A 193 -7.72 13.13 4.46
N VAL A 194 -7.60 12.04 3.69
CA VAL A 194 -6.68 11.95 2.54
C VAL A 194 -6.91 13.11 1.55
N PHE A 195 -8.11 13.21 0.99
CA PHE A 195 -8.41 14.29 0.05
C PHE A 195 -8.86 15.58 0.75
N GLY A 196 -9.78 15.49 1.72
CA GLY A 196 -10.37 16.68 2.35
C GLY A 196 -9.37 17.60 3.05
N GLN A 197 -8.38 17.03 3.77
CA GLN A 197 -7.27 17.82 4.33
C GLN A 197 -6.15 18.02 3.30
N GLY A 198 -5.93 17.03 2.43
CA GLY A 198 -4.93 17.09 1.35
C GLY A 198 -5.12 18.29 0.43
N VAL A 199 -6.34 18.53 -0.06
CA VAL A 199 -6.62 19.64 -0.97
C VAL A 199 -6.35 21.00 -0.34
N ARG A 200 -6.59 21.19 0.97
CA ARG A 200 -6.31 22.47 1.63
C ARG A 200 -4.82 22.70 1.91
N ARG A 201 -4.07 21.63 2.15
CA ARG A 201 -2.65 21.70 2.53
C ARG A 201 -1.71 21.65 1.34
N CYS A 202 -2.05 20.87 0.32
CA CYS A 202 -1.18 20.59 -0.83
C CYS A 202 -1.50 21.48 -2.03
N HIS A 203 -2.72 22.06 -2.12
CA HIS A 203 -3.07 22.90 -3.26
C HIS A 203 -2.30 24.23 -3.23
N PRO A 204 -1.52 24.57 -4.28
CA PRO A 204 -0.58 25.68 -4.25
C PRO A 204 -1.19 27.06 -3.95
N TYR A 205 -2.44 27.28 -4.36
CA TYR A 205 -3.09 28.60 -4.24
C TYR A 205 -4.26 28.67 -3.24
N LEU A 206 -4.80 27.54 -2.75
CA LEU A 206 -6.11 27.54 -2.11
C LEU A 206 -6.06 28.17 -0.72
N LYS A 207 -5.02 27.84 0.06
CA LYS A 207 -4.79 28.42 1.38
C LYS A 207 -4.57 29.93 1.29
N ASP A 208 -3.74 30.35 0.34
CA ASP A 208 -3.39 31.76 0.15
C ASP A 208 -4.58 32.58 -0.36
N LEU A 209 -5.42 32.00 -1.23
CA LEU A 209 -6.67 32.62 -1.67
C LEU A 209 -7.62 32.87 -0.50
N ILE A 210 -7.82 31.88 0.36
CA ILE A 210 -8.69 32.01 1.54
C ILE A 210 -8.16 33.10 2.48
N GLN A 211 -6.85 33.14 2.72
CA GLN A 211 -6.23 34.16 3.56
C GLN A 211 -6.32 35.55 2.93
N ALA A 212 -6.08 35.69 1.63
CA ALA A 212 -6.15 36.96 0.93
C ALA A 212 -7.58 37.51 0.86
N ALA A 213 -8.58 36.65 0.70
CA ALA A 213 -9.99 37.03 0.71
C ALA A 213 -10.40 37.72 2.03
N SER A 214 -9.78 37.34 3.15
CA SER A 214 -10.03 37.97 4.46
C SER A 214 -9.33 39.33 4.66
N LYS A 215 -8.38 39.70 3.79
CA LYS A 215 -7.55 40.90 3.94
C LYS A 215 -7.94 42.05 3.01
N SER A 216 -8.02 41.81 1.69
CA SER A 216 -8.44 42.84 0.72
C SER A 216 -8.77 42.25 -0.66
N VAL A 217 -9.63 42.95 -1.40
CA VAL A 217 -10.03 42.58 -2.78
C VAL A 217 -8.83 42.57 -3.73
N ASN A 218 -7.93 43.55 -3.62
CA ASN A 218 -6.76 43.65 -4.49
C ASN A 218 -5.75 42.51 -4.25
N ALA A 219 -5.53 42.13 -2.99
CA ALA A 219 -4.68 40.98 -2.65
C ALA A 219 -5.29 39.68 -3.20
N PHE A 220 -6.61 39.53 -3.10
CA PHE A 220 -7.33 38.39 -3.65
C PHE A 220 -7.18 38.29 -5.18
N HIS A 221 -7.43 39.37 -5.93
CA HIS A 221 -7.32 39.38 -7.39
C HIS A 221 -5.93 38.93 -7.88
N LYS A 222 -4.86 39.42 -7.25
CA LYS A 222 -3.48 39.05 -7.63
C LYS A 222 -3.23 37.54 -7.55
N ILE A 223 -3.71 36.88 -6.50
CA ILE A 223 -3.56 35.44 -6.31
C ILE A 223 -4.52 34.69 -7.24
N PHE A 224 -5.75 35.20 -7.41
CA PHE A 224 -6.76 34.60 -8.28
C PHE A 224 -6.28 34.49 -9.73
N TYR A 225 -5.64 35.52 -10.30
CA TYR A 225 -5.10 35.43 -11.66
C TYR A 225 -3.94 34.44 -11.80
N ARG A 226 -3.17 34.19 -10.74
CA ARG A 226 -2.13 33.14 -10.75
C ARG A 226 -2.75 31.75 -10.71
N TYR A 227 -3.75 31.58 -9.85
CA TYR A 227 -4.56 30.37 -9.77
C TYR A 227 -5.25 30.05 -11.10
N LEU A 228 -5.91 31.03 -11.72
CA LEU A 228 -6.60 30.84 -12.99
C LEU A 228 -5.63 30.41 -14.11
N ARG A 229 -4.47 31.06 -14.22
CA ARG A 229 -3.43 30.66 -15.17
C ARG A 229 -2.91 29.25 -14.90
N PHE A 230 -2.76 28.87 -13.64
CA PHE A 230 -2.35 27.51 -13.26
C PHE A 230 -3.39 26.46 -13.66
N ALA A 231 -4.68 26.70 -13.37
CA ALA A 231 -5.77 25.81 -13.75
C ALA A 231 -5.91 25.68 -15.27
N LEU A 232 -5.84 26.79 -16.01
CA LEU A 232 -5.88 26.78 -17.48
C LEU A 232 -4.69 26.01 -18.07
N LYS A 233 -3.46 26.23 -17.56
CA LYS A 233 -2.27 25.46 -17.99
C LYS A 233 -2.43 23.97 -17.73
N ALA A 234 -2.98 23.57 -16.58
CA ALA A 234 -3.27 22.17 -16.28
C ALA A 234 -4.28 21.60 -17.28
N PHE A 235 -5.36 22.33 -17.57
CA PHE A 235 -6.40 21.93 -18.51
C PHE A 235 -5.89 21.72 -19.94
N PHE A 236 -5.18 22.70 -20.52
CA PHE A 236 -4.61 22.57 -21.87
C PHE A 236 -3.55 21.47 -21.97
N ARG A 237 -2.70 21.34 -20.94
CA ARG A 237 -1.77 20.21 -20.84
C ARG A 237 -2.51 18.88 -20.73
N GLY A 238 -3.66 18.83 -20.04
CA GLY A 238 -4.50 17.66 -19.93
C GLY A 238 -5.09 17.23 -21.28
N ILE A 239 -5.58 18.18 -22.08
CA ILE A 239 -6.03 17.93 -23.46
C ILE A 239 -4.88 17.35 -24.29
N TRP A 240 -3.71 18.01 -24.27
CA TRP A 240 -2.55 17.55 -25.04
C TRP A 240 -2.08 16.15 -24.63
N GLN A 241 -2.01 15.88 -23.32
CA GLN A 241 -1.68 14.57 -22.78
C GLN A 241 -2.76 13.52 -23.08
N GLY A 242 -4.03 13.93 -23.16
CA GLY A 242 -5.15 13.07 -23.55
C GLY A 242 -5.02 12.62 -25.00
N ILE A 243 -4.82 13.57 -25.93
CA ILE A 243 -4.68 13.31 -27.37
C ILE A 243 -3.44 12.45 -27.66
N THR A 244 -2.31 12.76 -27.03
CA THR A 244 -1.06 12.01 -27.23
C THR A 244 -1.01 10.68 -26.46
N GLY A 245 -2.04 10.39 -25.65
CA GLY A 245 -2.06 9.26 -24.73
C GLY A 245 -0.96 9.31 -23.65
N GLY A 246 -0.26 10.44 -23.48
CA GLY A 246 0.84 10.61 -22.53
C GLY A 246 2.22 10.18 -23.04
N HIS A 247 2.36 9.71 -24.29
CA HIS A 247 3.63 9.21 -24.82
C HIS A 247 4.72 10.29 -24.96
N LEU A 248 4.32 11.54 -25.20
CA LEU A 248 5.20 12.70 -25.36
C LEU A 248 5.60 13.37 -24.03
N ILE A 249 5.21 12.81 -22.88
CA ILE A 249 5.64 13.35 -21.59
C ILE A 249 7.14 13.06 -21.43
N ALA A 250 7.93 14.09 -21.17
CA ALA A 250 9.34 13.94 -20.84
C ALA A 250 9.49 13.36 -19.43
N VAL A 251 10.25 12.27 -19.31
CA VAL A 251 10.61 11.63 -18.05
C VAL A 251 12.10 11.30 -18.08
N PRO A 252 12.79 11.24 -16.92
CA PRO A 252 14.16 10.75 -16.84
C PRO A 252 14.29 9.33 -17.40
N GLU A 253 15.50 8.95 -17.82
CA GLU A 253 15.80 7.59 -18.24
C GLU A 253 15.56 6.61 -17.10
N HIS A 254 14.63 5.69 -17.32
CA HIS A 254 14.18 4.71 -16.35
C HIS A 254 13.62 3.48 -17.10
N PRO A 255 13.88 2.24 -16.64
CA PRO A 255 13.33 1.03 -17.26
C PRO A 255 11.80 1.07 -17.43
N CYS A 256 11.07 1.43 -16.36
CA CYS A 256 9.62 1.68 -16.39
C CYS A 256 9.19 3.09 -16.88
N ALA A 257 9.90 3.71 -17.82
CA ALA A 257 9.58 5.06 -18.29
C ALA A 257 8.15 5.20 -18.81
N ALA A 258 7.60 4.17 -19.46
CA ALA A 258 6.22 4.18 -19.96
C ALA A 258 5.20 4.36 -18.83
N GLN A 259 5.34 3.60 -17.74
CA GLN A 259 4.48 3.69 -16.56
C GLN A 259 4.64 5.06 -15.87
N ILE A 260 5.87 5.58 -15.77
CA ILE A 260 6.15 6.91 -15.16
C ILE A 260 5.49 8.04 -15.96
N LYS A 261 5.50 7.97 -17.30
CA LYS A 261 4.77 8.92 -18.15
C LYS A 261 3.27 8.88 -17.86
N GLN A 262 2.71 7.68 -17.72
CA GLN A 262 1.28 7.52 -17.40
C GLN A 262 0.94 8.05 -16.00
N LEU A 263 1.78 7.80 -14.99
CA LEU A 263 1.61 8.38 -13.65
C LEU A 263 1.66 9.91 -13.68
N SER A 264 2.58 10.49 -14.46
CA SER A 264 2.68 11.94 -14.66
C SER A 264 1.42 12.51 -15.32
N ARG A 265 0.86 11.80 -16.31
CA ARG A 265 -0.45 12.13 -16.91
C ARG A 265 -1.56 12.06 -15.85
N MET A 266 -1.63 10.99 -15.07
CA MET A 266 -2.65 10.79 -14.04
C MET A 266 -2.57 11.84 -12.92
N SER A 267 -1.36 12.31 -12.57
CA SER A 267 -1.20 13.44 -11.65
C SER A 267 -1.81 14.73 -12.21
N ASN A 268 -1.65 15.01 -13.50
CA ASN A 268 -2.28 16.18 -14.12
C ASN A 268 -3.80 16.00 -14.26
N VAL A 269 -4.28 14.78 -14.52
CA VAL A 269 -5.71 14.48 -14.52
C VAL A 269 -6.33 14.70 -13.14
N LEU A 270 -5.71 14.18 -12.07
CA LEU A 270 -6.16 14.41 -10.69
C LEU A 270 -6.28 15.91 -10.39
N LEU A 271 -5.31 16.71 -10.83
CA LEU A 271 -5.35 18.15 -10.68
C LEU A 271 -6.59 18.74 -11.36
N ILE A 272 -6.84 18.43 -12.62
CA ILE A 272 -8.01 18.92 -13.36
C ILE A 272 -9.32 18.49 -12.69
N LEU A 273 -9.43 17.22 -12.28
CA LEU A 273 -10.62 16.72 -11.58
C LEU A 273 -10.83 17.45 -10.25
N THR A 274 -9.75 17.77 -9.54
CA THR A 274 -9.79 18.56 -8.31
C THR A 274 -10.29 19.97 -8.58
N GLU A 275 -9.74 20.67 -9.58
CA GLU A 275 -10.17 22.04 -9.94
C GLU A 275 -11.64 22.10 -10.34
N VAL A 276 -12.08 21.17 -11.20
CA VAL A 276 -13.48 21.12 -11.65
C VAL A 276 -14.41 20.78 -10.48
N SER A 277 -13.98 19.90 -9.58
CA SER A 277 -14.75 19.59 -8.36
C SER A 277 -14.88 20.79 -7.43
N LEU A 278 -13.79 21.52 -7.20
CA LEU A 278 -13.81 22.72 -6.37
C LEU A 278 -14.66 23.81 -7.00
N LEU A 279 -14.58 24.01 -8.32
CA LEU A 279 -15.40 25.01 -9.02
C LEU A 279 -16.88 24.65 -9.03
N LYS A 280 -17.23 23.37 -9.22
CA LYS A 280 -18.63 22.93 -9.32
C LYS A 280 -19.31 22.74 -7.96
N LEU A 281 -18.59 22.22 -6.97
CA LEU A 281 -19.15 21.77 -5.69
C LEU A 281 -18.72 22.66 -4.52
N GLY A 282 -17.61 23.40 -4.64
CA GLY A 282 -17.10 24.28 -3.60
C GLY A 282 -16.97 23.57 -2.25
N SER A 283 -17.54 24.17 -1.21
CA SER A 283 -17.54 23.62 0.16
C SER A 283 -18.35 22.32 0.31
N GLN A 284 -19.26 22.02 -0.61
CA GLN A 284 -20.04 20.77 -0.58
C GLN A 284 -19.20 19.54 -0.91
N LEU A 285 -18.04 19.70 -1.56
CA LEU A 285 -17.15 18.59 -1.88
C LEU A 285 -16.74 17.82 -0.62
N LYS A 286 -16.49 18.52 0.49
CA LYS A 286 -16.16 17.90 1.78
C LYS A 286 -17.33 17.09 2.36
N ARG A 287 -18.58 17.46 2.07
CA ARG A 287 -19.79 16.73 2.50
C ARG A 287 -20.07 15.52 1.60
N ARG A 288 -19.56 15.51 0.36
CA ARG A 288 -19.69 14.39 -0.58
C ARG A 288 -18.55 13.39 -0.39
N GLU A 289 -18.61 12.69 0.74
CA GLU A 289 -17.58 11.77 1.21
C GLU A 289 -17.15 10.75 0.16
N ALA A 290 -18.08 10.17 -0.61
CA ALA A 290 -17.76 9.20 -1.65
C ALA A 290 -16.93 9.78 -2.82
N LEU A 291 -17.18 11.02 -3.25
CA LEU A 291 -16.40 11.67 -4.30
C LEU A 291 -15.02 12.07 -3.79
N SER A 292 -14.96 12.61 -2.57
CA SER A 292 -13.71 12.94 -1.88
C SER A 292 -12.84 11.69 -1.71
N ALA A 293 -13.43 10.56 -1.32
CA ALA A 293 -12.74 9.29 -1.17
C ALA A 293 -12.08 8.83 -2.48
N ARG A 294 -12.78 8.93 -3.61
CA ARG A 294 -12.24 8.52 -4.93
C ARG A 294 -11.10 9.40 -5.41
N LEU A 295 -11.18 10.72 -5.22
CA LEU A 295 -10.06 11.62 -5.49
C LEU A 295 -8.87 11.30 -4.55
N GLY A 296 -9.17 10.92 -3.30
CA GLY A 296 -8.20 10.43 -2.33
C GLY A 296 -7.52 9.14 -2.77
N ASP A 297 -8.25 8.19 -3.35
CA ASP A 297 -7.70 6.94 -3.88
C ASP A 297 -6.78 7.20 -5.08
N ILE A 298 -7.18 8.08 -6.01
CA ILE A 298 -6.33 8.47 -7.15
C ILE A 298 -5.01 9.08 -6.63
N LEU A 299 -5.08 10.03 -5.69
CA LEU A 299 -3.90 10.61 -5.05
C LEU A 299 -3.03 9.55 -4.36
N SER A 300 -3.68 8.60 -3.70
CA SER A 300 -2.99 7.56 -2.95
C SER A 300 -2.22 6.63 -3.87
N TYR A 301 -2.82 6.16 -4.96
CA TYR A 301 -2.13 5.28 -5.90
C TYR A 301 -0.94 5.97 -6.58
N LEU A 302 -1.02 7.29 -6.83
CA LEU A 302 0.14 8.07 -7.26
C LEU A 302 1.27 8.08 -6.21
N TYR A 303 0.93 8.26 -4.93
CA TYR A 303 1.90 8.23 -3.83
C TYR A 303 2.52 6.84 -3.64
N LEU A 304 1.71 5.78 -3.72
CA LEU A 304 2.13 4.39 -3.68
C LEU A 304 3.12 4.07 -4.81
N SER A 305 2.80 4.45 -6.06
CA SER A 305 3.70 4.26 -7.21
C SER A 305 5.00 5.05 -7.06
N ALA A 306 4.93 6.31 -6.63
CA ALA A 306 6.13 7.13 -6.40
C ALA A 306 7.04 6.51 -5.33
N SER A 307 6.46 5.91 -4.28
CA SER A 307 7.20 5.19 -3.24
C SER A 307 7.93 3.97 -3.81
N ALA A 308 7.26 3.19 -4.67
CA ALA A 308 7.84 2.01 -5.30
C ALA A 308 8.99 2.35 -6.27
N ILE A 309 8.83 3.41 -7.08
CA ILE A 309 9.89 3.92 -7.96
C ILE A 309 11.06 4.41 -7.12
N LYS A 310 10.80 5.20 -6.08
CA LYS A 310 11.87 5.72 -5.22
C LYS A 310 12.66 4.60 -4.54
N ARG A 311 11.98 3.57 -4.05
CA ARG A 311 12.67 2.40 -3.46
C ARG A 311 13.62 1.76 -4.47
N PHE A 312 13.14 1.49 -5.68
CA PHE A 312 13.95 0.89 -6.75
C PHE A 312 15.18 1.73 -7.10
N GLU A 313 15.02 3.06 -7.14
CA GLU A 313 16.12 4.00 -7.34
C GLU A 313 17.12 4.02 -6.18
N ASP A 314 16.62 4.10 -4.94
CA ASP A 314 17.46 4.15 -3.72
C ASP A 314 18.23 2.83 -3.51
N GLU A 315 17.72 1.70 -4.00
CA GLU A 315 18.35 0.37 -3.97
C GLU A 315 19.26 0.10 -5.19
N GLY A 316 19.52 1.12 -6.02
CA GLY A 316 20.51 1.05 -7.10
C GLY A 316 20.02 0.42 -8.40
N ARG A 317 18.69 0.42 -8.65
CA ARG A 317 18.06 -0.11 -9.88
C ARG A 317 18.41 -1.56 -10.17
N CYS A 318 18.33 -2.41 -9.15
CA CYS A 318 18.60 -3.84 -9.28
C CYS A 318 17.71 -4.47 -10.37
N GLU A 319 18.31 -5.03 -11.43
CA GLU A 319 17.57 -5.61 -12.56
C GLU A 319 16.62 -6.74 -12.12
N ASP A 320 17.00 -7.47 -11.08
CA ASP A 320 16.21 -8.55 -10.50
C ASP A 320 14.85 -8.10 -9.92
N ASP A 321 14.74 -6.83 -9.55
CA ASP A 321 13.52 -6.23 -8.99
C ASP A 321 12.69 -5.50 -10.05
N LEU A 322 13.17 -5.38 -11.29
CA LEU A 322 12.43 -4.71 -12.35
C LEU A 322 11.04 -5.34 -12.59
N PRO A 323 10.90 -6.68 -12.72
CA PRO A 323 9.59 -7.31 -12.88
C PRO A 323 8.63 -7.01 -11.72
N LEU A 324 9.18 -6.88 -10.50
CA LEU A 324 8.43 -6.58 -9.30
C LEU A 324 7.92 -5.14 -9.31
N LEU A 325 8.78 -4.18 -9.70
CA LEU A 325 8.39 -2.79 -9.89
C LEU A 325 7.30 -2.67 -10.98
N GLU A 326 7.49 -3.31 -12.13
CA GLU A 326 6.51 -3.29 -13.23
C GLU A 326 5.15 -3.82 -12.80
N TRP A 327 5.13 -4.92 -12.03
CA TRP A 327 3.92 -5.48 -11.46
C TRP A 327 3.24 -4.47 -10.53
N THR A 328 4.00 -3.86 -9.60
CA THR A 328 3.47 -2.89 -8.64
C THR A 328 2.92 -1.63 -9.33
N LEU A 329 3.61 -1.10 -10.35
CA LEU A 329 3.14 0.07 -11.09
C LEU A 329 1.89 -0.25 -11.90
N SER A 330 1.81 -1.43 -12.52
CA SER A 330 0.61 -1.88 -13.24
C SER A 330 -0.58 -2.03 -12.30
N TYR A 331 -0.36 -2.62 -11.11
CA TYR A 331 -1.37 -2.72 -10.06
C TYR A 331 -1.91 -1.34 -9.64
N CYS A 332 -1.01 -0.39 -9.34
CA CYS A 332 -1.41 0.96 -8.94
C CYS A 332 -2.14 1.72 -10.06
N LEU A 333 -1.66 1.65 -11.30
CA LEU A 333 -2.31 2.30 -12.45
C LEU A 333 -3.71 1.74 -12.69
N HIS A 334 -3.89 0.42 -12.59
CA HIS A 334 -5.19 -0.22 -12.74
C HIS A 334 -6.19 0.24 -11.67
N HIS A 335 -5.81 0.23 -10.39
CA HIS A 335 -6.71 0.68 -9.33
C HIS A 335 -6.96 2.20 -9.33
N LEU A 336 -5.97 3.00 -9.72
CA LEU A 336 -6.15 4.43 -9.97
C LEU A 336 -7.22 4.64 -11.04
N GLN A 337 -7.17 3.86 -12.13
CA GLN A 337 -8.15 3.91 -13.21
C GLN A 337 -9.56 3.62 -12.71
N GLN A 338 -9.73 2.58 -11.90
CA GLN A 338 -11.03 2.21 -11.33
C GLN A 338 -11.60 3.35 -10.49
N ALA A 339 -10.79 3.96 -9.62
CA ALA A 339 -11.22 5.11 -8.81
C ALA A 339 -11.61 6.32 -9.67
N LEU A 340 -10.91 6.55 -10.78
CA LEU A 340 -11.19 7.61 -11.74
C LEU A 340 -12.49 7.37 -12.50
N ASP A 341 -12.69 6.16 -13.02
CA ASP A 341 -13.92 5.75 -13.71
C ASP A 341 -15.15 5.89 -12.80
N ASP A 342 -15.04 5.37 -11.57
CA ASP A 342 -16.08 5.51 -10.55
C ASP A 342 -16.36 6.98 -10.19
N PHE A 343 -15.32 7.82 -10.15
CA PHE A 343 -15.47 9.25 -9.91
C PHE A 343 -16.27 9.91 -11.03
N LEU A 344 -15.89 9.70 -12.30
CA LEU A 344 -16.58 10.27 -13.46
C LEU A 344 -18.02 9.77 -13.55
N LYS A 345 -18.25 8.46 -13.40
CA LYS A 345 -19.58 7.84 -13.44
C LYS A 345 -20.55 8.43 -12.43
N ASN A 346 -20.08 8.86 -11.25
CA ASN A 346 -20.94 9.40 -10.20
C ASN A 346 -20.78 10.91 -10.00
N PHE A 347 -20.07 11.59 -10.90
CA PHE A 347 -19.91 13.03 -10.78
C PHE A 347 -21.28 13.72 -10.94
N PRO A 348 -21.63 14.74 -10.13
CA PRO A 348 -23.00 15.25 -10.06
C PRO A 348 -23.55 15.83 -11.36
N SER A 349 -22.67 16.34 -12.23
CA SER A 349 -23.05 16.80 -13.56
C SER A 349 -22.61 15.78 -14.61
N LYS A 350 -23.56 14.97 -15.11
CA LYS A 350 -23.29 13.93 -16.13
C LYS A 350 -22.75 14.51 -17.44
N ARG A 351 -23.20 15.70 -17.84
CA ARG A 351 -22.70 16.40 -19.04
C ARG A 351 -21.22 16.77 -18.87
N LEU A 352 -20.87 17.34 -17.71
CA LEU A 352 -19.49 17.72 -17.41
C LEU A 352 -18.58 16.48 -17.26
N ALA A 353 -19.09 15.41 -16.66
CA ALA A 353 -18.38 14.15 -16.54
C ALA A 353 -18.00 13.57 -17.92
N LYS A 354 -18.99 13.47 -18.84
CA LYS A 354 -18.77 13.00 -20.20
C LYS A 354 -17.80 13.90 -20.99
N LEU A 355 -17.91 15.22 -20.79
CA LEU A 355 -16.96 16.17 -21.40
C LEU A 355 -15.54 15.92 -20.89
N LEU A 356 -15.36 15.75 -19.58
CA LEU A 356 -14.05 15.45 -18.99
C LEU A 356 -13.50 14.12 -19.46
N GLU A 357 -14.34 13.10 -19.55
CA GLU A 357 -13.97 11.78 -20.07
C GLU A 357 -13.48 11.89 -21.52
N TRP A 358 -14.25 12.56 -22.39
CA TRP A 358 -13.89 12.74 -23.80
C TRP A 358 -12.62 13.57 -23.99
N VAL A 359 -12.43 14.61 -23.16
CA VAL A 359 -11.26 15.50 -23.24
C VAL A 359 -9.99 14.83 -22.69
N LEU A 360 -10.08 14.17 -21.53
CA LEU A 360 -8.91 13.63 -20.82
C LEU A 360 -8.55 12.21 -21.30
N PHE A 361 -9.53 11.47 -21.83
CA PHE A 361 -9.42 10.09 -22.28
C PHE A 361 -10.08 9.88 -23.65
N PRO A 362 -9.69 10.61 -24.71
CA PRO A 362 -10.30 10.45 -26.04
C PRO A 362 -10.15 9.03 -26.60
N TRP A 363 -9.13 8.30 -26.15
CA TRP A 363 -8.81 6.93 -26.54
C TRP A 363 -9.32 5.85 -25.56
N GLY A 364 -10.09 6.26 -24.56
CA GLY A 364 -10.56 5.40 -23.47
C GLY A 364 -9.53 5.15 -22.37
N LEU A 365 -9.99 4.43 -21.35
CA LEU A 365 -9.21 3.94 -20.22
C LEU A 365 -8.54 2.60 -20.60
N ARG A 366 -7.21 2.50 -20.47
CA ARG A 366 -6.40 1.40 -21.05
C ARG A 366 -5.46 0.69 -20.07
N TYR A 367 -5.50 1.04 -18.78
CA TYR A 367 -4.64 0.41 -17.78
C TYR A 367 -5.19 -0.97 -17.40
N THR A 368 -4.42 -2.00 -17.72
CA THR A 368 -4.72 -3.40 -17.40
C THR A 368 -4.16 -3.78 -16.03
N SER A 369 -4.75 -4.80 -15.41
CA SER A 369 -4.15 -5.49 -14.28
C SER A 369 -2.76 -6.03 -14.65
N PRO A 370 -1.90 -6.36 -13.66
CA PRO A 370 -0.62 -7.01 -13.91
C PRO A 370 -0.78 -8.27 -14.77
N CYS A 371 0.13 -8.46 -15.73
CA CYS A 371 0.10 -9.59 -16.66
C CYS A 371 0.28 -10.93 -15.93
N ASP A 372 -0.37 -11.99 -16.43
CA ASP A 372 -0.26 -13.34 -15.87
C ASP A 372 1.15 -13.91 -16.00
N GLN A 373 1.84 -13.66 -17.13
CA GLN A 373 3.22 -14.08 -17.33
C GLN A 373 4.17 -13.44 -16.32
N LEU A 374 3.98 -12.14 -16.04
CA LEU A 374 4.73 -11.40 -15.03
C LEU A 374 4.42 -11.92 -13.62
N SER A 375 3.16 -12.22 -13.35
CA SER A 375 2.74 -12.79 -12.07
C SER A 375 3.36 -14.17 -11.85
N LYS A 376 3.37 -15.02 -12.89
CA LYS A 376 4.01 -16.33 -12.88
C LYS A 376 5.52 -16.23 -12.63
N SER A 377 6.23 -15.33 -13.29
CA SER A 377 7.67 -15.17 -13.08
C SER A 377 8.01 -14.76 -11.64
N LEU A 378 7.27 -13.82 -11.05
CA LEU A 378 7.45 -13.42 -9.65
C LEU A 378 7.13 -14.55 -8.67
N ALA A 379 6.06 -15.29 -8.91
CA ALA A 379 5.66 -16.42 -8.08
C ALA A 379 6.70 -17.56 -8.14
N THR A 380 7.26 -17.85 -9.31
CA THR A 380 8.34 -18.85 -9.44
C THR A 380 9.61 -18.36 -8.76
N LYS A 381 10.00 -17.10 -8.98
CA LYS A 381 11.23 -16.53 -8.39
C LYS A 381 11.21 -16.58 -6.86
N VAL A 382 10.10 -16.21 -6.21
CA VAL A 382 10.02 -16.24 -4.73
C VAL A 382 10.07 -17.66 -4.15
N GLN A 383 9.74 -18.68 -4.94
CA GLN A 383 9.75 -20.07 -4.51
C GLN A 383 11.15 -20.69 -4.63
N GLN A 384 11.91 -20.30 -5.66
CA GLN A 384 13.19 -20.92 -6.00
C GLN A 384 14.40 -20.14 -5.49
N ASP A 385 14.34 -18.80 -5.49
CA ASP A 385 15.46 -17.94 -5.11
C ASP A 385 15.44 -17.61 -3.61
N GLU A 386 16.31 -18.30 -2.85
CA GLU A 386 16.45 -18.08 -1.42
C GLU A 386 16.93 -16.66 -1.07
N GLN A 387 17.84 -16.09 -1.88
CA GLN A 387 18.42 -14.78 -1.60
C GLN A 387 17.39 -13.68 -1.85
N TRP A 388 16.70 -13.74 -2.98
CA TRP A 388 15.65 -12.78 -3.32
C TRP A 388 14.48 -12.85 -2.34
N ARG A 389 14.07 -14.06 -1.92
CA ARG A 389 13.07 -14.24 -0.87
C ARG A 389 13.51 -13.65 0.48
N LYS A 390 14.77 -13.82 0.88
CA LYS A 390 15.32 -13.21 2.12
C LYS A 390 15.36 -11.69 2.02
N TYR A 391 15.72 -11.14 0.87
CA TYR A 391 15.71 -9.70 0.63
C TYR A 391 14.30 -9.11 0.79
N LEU A 392 13.29 -9.71 0.14
CA LEU A 392 11.89 -9.28 0.25
C LEU A 392 11.31 -9.40 1.66
N THR A 393 11.86 -10.31 2.47
CA THR A 393 11.37 -10.63 3.82
C THR A 393 12.39 -10.27 4.90
N SER A 394 13.26 -9.29 4.61
CA SER A 394 14.41 -8.92 5.46
C SER A 394 14.05 -8.42 6.86
N SER A 395 12.84 -7.89 7.05
CA SER A 395 12.33 -7.45 8.36
C SER A 395 11.54 -8.56 9.08
N CYS A 396 11.39 -9.74 8.48
CA CYS A 396 10.72 -10.88 9.10
C CYS A 396 11.64 -11.52 10.16
N TYR A 397 11.07 -11.84 11.31
CA TYR A 397 11.75 -12.69 12.29
C TYR A 397 12.00 -14.08 11.70
N ALA A 398 13.26 -14.54 11.74
CA ALA A 398 13.66 -15.83 11.15
C ALA A 398 13.31 -17.05 12.04
N GLY A 399 12.91 -16.82 13.30
CA GLY A 399 12.62 -17.90 14.23
C GLY A 399 13.85 -18.47 14.95
N GLN A 400 13.60 -19.14 16.07
CA GLN A 400 14.47 -20.18 16.61
C GLN A 400 14.19 -21.52 15.89
N PRO A 401 15.08 -22.52 15.96
CA PRO A 401 14.87 -23.82 15.29
C PRO A 401 13.57 -24.55 15.69
N SER A 402 13.03 -24.28 16.88
CA SER A 402 11.75 -24.81 17.36
C SER A 402 10.53 -24.13 16.72
N ASP A 403 10.70 -22.93 16.15
CA ASP A 403 9.61 -22.14 15.61
C ASP A 403 9.18 -22.66 14.24
N VAL A 404 7.86 -22.62 14.00
CA VAL A 404 7.25 -23.12 12.76
C VAL A 404 7.80 -22.42 11.52
N ILE A 405 8.09 -21.11 11.61
CA ILE A 405 8.68 -20.33 10.51
C ILE A 405 10.06 -20.89 10.15
N SER A 406 10.92 -21.16 11.13
CA SER A 406 12.25 -21.72 10.89
C SER A 406 12.18 -23.14 10.33
N GLN A 407 11.22 -23.94 10.76
CA GLN A 407 11.00 -25.29 10.24
C GLN A 407 10.55 -25.28 8.78
N LEU A 408 9.67 -24.34 8.39
CA LEU A 408 9.27 -24.15 7.00
C LEU A 408 10.46 -23.73 6.12
N ASP A 409 11.29 -22.81 6.61
CA ASP A 409 12.50 -22.40 5.88
C ASP A 409 13.49 -23.55 5.70
N ALA A 410 13.70 -24.35 6.74
CA ALA A 410 14.57 -25.53 6.67
C ALA A 410 14.03 -26.58 5.69
N ALA A 411 12.71 -26.84 5.72
CA ALA A 411 12.06 -27.77 4.80
C ALA A 411 12.14 -27.29 3.34
N LEU A 412 11.88 -26.00 3.08
CA LEU A 412 12.04 -25.42 1.75
C LEU A 412 13.47 -25.62 1.23
N LYS A 413 14.47 -25.30 2.05
CA LYS A 413 15.88 -25.43 1.68
C LYS A 413 16.24 -26.88 1.33
N ALA A 414 15.77 -27.85 2.13
CA ALA A 414 16.00 -29.26 1.87
C ALA A 414 15.37 -29.73 0.54
N ILE A 415 14.13 -29.31 0.25
CA ILE A 415 13.45 -29.64 -1.01
C ILE A 415 14.19 -29.05 -2.21
N LEU A 416 14.60 -27.79 -2.15
CA LEU A 416 15.32 -27.14 -3.25
C LEU A 416 16.70 -27.76 -3.49
N SER A 417 17.41 -28.17 -2.41
CA SER A 417 18.68 -28.89 -2.57
C SER A 417 18.50 -30.28 -3.17
N ASP A 418 17.42 -30.98 -2.83
CA ASP A 418 17.13 -32.31 -3.38
C ASP A 418 16.71 -32.24 -4.84
N GLN A 419 15.90 -31.23 -5.21
CA GLN A 419 15.56 -30.95 -6.62
C GLN A 419 16.80 -30.64 -7.45
N ALA A 420 17.73 -29.81 -6.94
CA ALA A 420 18.97 -29.53 -7.65
C ALA A 420 19.80 -30.80 -7.87
N ASN A 421 19.85 -31.70 -6.89
CA ASN A 421 20.53 -32.99 -7.04
C ASN A 421 19.81 -33.92 -8.02
N ALA A 422 18.48 -33.96 -8.00
CA ALA A 422 17.66 -34.76 -8.91
C ALA A 422 17.78 -34.26 -10.36
N ASP A 423 17.78 -32.95 -10.57
CA ASP A 423 17.97 -32.32 -11.88
C ASP A 423 19.40 -32.58 -12.40
N GLN A 424 20.42 -32.42 -11.55
CA GLN A 424 21.81 -32.78 -11.92
C GLN A 424 21.97 -34.25 -12.31
N LEU A 425 21.33 -35.18 -11.58
CA LEU A 425 21.34 -36.60 -11.93
C LEU A 425 20.61 -36.85 -13.24
N ARG A 426 19.50 -36.15 -13.51
CA ARG A 426 18.74 -36.27 -14.75
C ARG A 426 19.52 -35.73 -15.95
N ASP A 427 20.13 -34.57 -15.81
CA ASP A 427 20.96 -33.95 -16.84
C ASP A 427 22.22 -34.78 -17.11
N ALA A 428 22.84 -35.34 -16.07
CA ALA A 428 23.96 -36.28 -16.23
C ALA A 428 23.54 -37.58 -16.93
N VAL A 429 22.33 -38.11 -16.67
CA VAL A 429 21.80 -39.28 -17.40
C VAL A 429 21.51 -38.93 -18.87
N ILE A 430 20.99 -37.74 -19.16
CA ILE A 430 20.75 -37.27 -20.53
C ILE A 430 22.07 -37.01 -21.28
N GLU A 431 23.08 -36.42 -20.64
CA GLU A 431 24.42 -36.26 -21.23
C GLU A 431 25.13 -37.60 -21.48
N VAL A 432 24.93 -38.60 -20.61
CA VAL A 432 25.47 -39.95 -20.83
C VAL A 432 24.80 -40.63 -22.03
N ASP A 433 23.50 -40.40 -22.27
CA ASP A 433 22.79 -40.87 -23.47
C ASP A 433 23.23 -40.14 -24.75
N GLU A 434 23.65 -38.86 -24.67
CA GLU A 434 24.12 -38.08 -25.84
C GLU A 434 25.62 -38.29 -26.16
N PHE A 435 26.46 -38.68 -25.20
CA PHE A 435 27.90 -38.90 -25.40
C PHE A 435 28.36 -40.37 -25.28
N GLY A 436 27.43 -41.32 -25.08
CA GLY A 436 27.74 -42.74 -24.96
C GLY A 436 27.00 -43.62 -25.98
N GLU A 437 27.68 -44.04 -27.06
CA GLU A 437 27.23 -45.23 -27.80
C GLU A 437 27.32 -46.48 -26.90
N SER A 438 26.18 -47.13 -26.60
CA SER A 438 25.75 -48.35 -27.30
C SER A 438 24.84 -49.26 -26.46
N ARG A 439 23.99 -49.97 -27.22
CA ARG A 439 23.38 -51.31 -26.98
C ARG A 439 22.01 -51.39 -26.32
N ALA A 440 21.06 -51.64 -27.22
CA ALA A 440 19.90 -52.51 -27.05
C ALA A 440 20.15 -53.72 -26.13
N HIS A 441 19.23 -53.92 -25.17
CA HIS A 441 18.56 -55.15 -24.74
C HIS A 441 17.32 -54.63 -23.97
N GLY A 442 16.06 -54.98 -24.24
CA GLY A 442 15.52 -56.29 -24.62
C GLY A 442 14.78 -56.86 -23.41
N ASN A 443 13.46 -56.63 -23.37
CA ASN A 443 12.42 -57.05 -22.39
C ASN A 443 12.27 -56.26 -21.08
#